data_AF-A0A3A0BB15-F1
#
_entry.id   AF-A0A3A0BB15-F1
#
_cell.length_a   1.000
_cell.length_b   1.000
_cell.length_c   1.000
_cell.angle_alpha   90.00
_cell.angle_beta   90.00
_cell.angle_gamma   90.00
#
_symmetry.space_group_name_H-M   'P 1'
#
loop_
_entity.id
_entity.type
_entity.pdbx_description
1 polymer ?
#
loop_
_entity_poly.entity_id
_entity_poly.type
_entity_poly.pdbx_seq_one_letter_code
_entity_poly.pdbx_strand_id
1 'polypeptide(L)' 'LVTGLEDAYMEGGFVAVPDKPGLGVDLNLEGIEANLRFPGLFEPTDEWNNPKLGFWQPDRRWDK' A
#
# COMPACT_ATOMS: atom_id res chain seq x y z
N LEU A 1 -4.92 8.14 -8.53
CA LEU A 1 -4.74 7.00 -7.60
C LEU A 1 -4.61 5.66 -8.31
N VAL A 2 -5.32 5.43 -9.43
CA VAL A 2 -5.23 4.19 -10.22
C VAL A 2 -4.99 4.49 -11.70
N THR A 3 -4.57 3.49 -12.47
CA THR A 3 -4.41 3.50 -13.94
C THR A 3 -5.13 2.29 -14.57
N GLY A 4 -5.13 2.20 -15.90
CA GLY A 4 -5.63 1.02 -16.62
C GLY A 4 -7.13 1.01 -16.87
N LEU A 5 -7.83 2.10 -16.53
CA LEU A 5 -9.19 2.40 -16.97
C LEU A 5 -9.16 2.92 -18.41
N GLU A 6 -10.19 2.59 -19.17
CA GLU A 6 -10.38 3.09 -20.53
C GLU A 6 -10.80 4.57 -20.50
N ASP A 7 -10.40 5.33 -21.52
CA ASP A 7 -10.74 6.76 -21.64
C ASP A 7 -12.25 7.00 -21.65
N ALA A 8 -13.02 6.05 -22.21
CA ALA A 8 -14.49 6.04 -22.23
C ALA A 8 -15.10 5.15 -21.13
N TYR A 9 -14.49 5.10 -19.94
CA TYR A 9 -14.93 4.26 -18.81
C TYR A 9 -16.43 4.41 -18.45
N MET A 10 -17.03 5.58 -18.71
CA MET A 10 -18.44 5.84 -18.48
C MET A 10 -19.10 6.36 -19.76
N GLU A 11 -20.13 5.65 -20.21
CA GLU A 11 -20.91 5.99 -21.40
C GLU A 11 -22.40 5.92 -21.09
N GLY A 12 -23.14 6.99 -21.39
CA GLY A 12 -24.60 7.03 -21.18
C GLY A 12 -25.05 6.85 -19.73
N GLY A 13 -24.17 7.09 -18.75
CA GLY A 13 -24.44 6.87 -17.32
C GLY A 13 -24.20 5.45 -16.83
N PHE A 14 -23.66 4.57 -17.69
CA PHE A 14 -23.30 3.20 -17.35
C PHE A 14 -21.78 3.01 -17.42
N VAL A 15 -21.31 1.97 -16.72
CA VAL A 15 -19.90 1.55 -16.71
C VAL A 15 -19.85 0.09 -17.10
N ALA A 16 -18.97 -0.27 -18.04
CA ALA A 16 -18.73 -1.66 -18.40
C ALA A 16 -17.98 -2.38 -17.28
N VAL A 17 -18.41 -3.59 -16.94
CA VAL A 17 -17.69 -4.43 -15.97
C VAL A 17 -16.42 -4.95 -16.65
N PRO A 18 -15.22 -4.72 -16.09
CA PRO A 18 -13.99 -5.21 -16.68
C PRO A 18 -13.88 -6.74 -16.64
N ASP A 19 -13.38 -7.35 -17.72
CA ASP A 19 -13.04 -8.78 -17.76
C ASP A 19 -11.74 -9.11 -17.00
N LYS A 20 -10.98 -8.08 -16.62
CA LYS A 20 -9.72 -8.22 -15.88
C LYS A 20 -9.98 -8.74 -14.45
N PRO A 21 -9.06 -9.54 -13.88
CA PRO A 21 -9.21 -10.05 -12.52
C PRO A 21 -9.37 -8.95 -11.45
N GLY A 22 -10.13 -9.25 -10.40
CA GLY A 22 -10.30 -8.37 -9.25
C GLY A 22 -11.02 -7.07 -9.60
N LEU A 23 -10.43 -5.93 -9.25
CA LEU A 23 -10.99 -4.61 -9.55
C LEU A 23 -10.67 -4.12 -10.98
N GLY A 24 -9.82 -4.84 -11.72
CA GLY A 24 -9.50 -4.53 -13.11
C GLY A 24 -8.70 -3.23 -13.35
N VAL A 25 -8.04 -2.71 -12.32
CA VAL A 25 -7.23 -1.48 -12.36
C VAL A 25 -5.84 -1.70 -11.77
N ASP A 26 -4.89 -0.86 -12.19
CA ASP A 26 -3.52 -0.84 -11.69
C ASP A 26 -3.30 0.36 -10.74
N LEU A 27 -2.25 0.32 -9.92
CA LEU A 27 -1.92 1.42 -9.02
C LEU A 27 -1.11 2.50 -9.74
N ASN A 28 -1.51 3.77 -9.55
CA ASN A 28 -0.73 4.93 -9.97
C ASN A 28 0.18 5.39 -8.82
N LEU A 29 1.41 4.91 -8.76
CA LEU A 29 2.33 5.22 -7.64
C LEU A 29 2.64 6.71 -7.53
N GLU A 30 2.87 7.42 -8.64
CA GLU A 30 3.13 8.87 -8.65
C GLU A 30 1.93 9.66 -8.10
N GLY A 31 0.73 9.31 -8.56
CA GLY A 31 -0.50 9.92 -8.09
C GLY A 31 -0.82 9.59 -6.62
N ILE A 32 -0.42 8.40 -6.16
CA ILE A 32 -0.55 8.00 -4.75
C ILE A 32 0.41 8.83 -3.89
N GLU A 33 1.70 8.90 -4.26
CA GLU A 33 2.72 9.67 -3.56
C GLU A 33 2.31 11.14 -3.40
N ALA A 34 1.86 11.79 -4.48
CA ALA A 34 1.44 13.19 -4.46
C ALA A 34 0.21 13.48 -3.57
N ASN A 35 -0.58 12.46 -3.23
CA ASN A 35 -1.82 12.60 -2.45
C ASN A 35 -1.75 11.96 -1.05
N LEU A 36 -0.61 11.36 -0.68
CA LEU A 36 -0.41 10.77 0.64
C LEU A 36 -0.31 11.86 1.71
N ARG A 37 -0.99 11.64 2.84
CA ARG A 37 -0.98 12.57 3.98
C ARG A 37 0.02 12.16 5.06
N PHE A 38 0.01 10.89 5.47
CA PHE A 38 0.94 10.28 6.42
C PHE A 38 0.71 8.75 6.47
N PRO A 39 1.75 7.90 6.58
CA PRO A 39 3.19 8.19 6.41
C PRO A 39 3.55 8.44 4.92
N GLY A 40 4.83 8.51 4.57
CA GLY A 40 5.29 8.57 3.18
C GLY A 40 5.08 7.26 2.40
N LEU A 41 5.24 7.31 1.07
CA LEU A 41 5.13 6.13 0.21
C LEU A 41 6.36 5.22 0.42
N PHE A 42 6.14 3.96 0.79
CA PHE A 42 7.20 2.97 1.06
C PHE A 42 8.24 3.40 2.11
N GLU A 43 7.83 4.17 3.11
CA GLU A 43 8.69 4.44 4.28
C GLU A 43 9.18 3.13 4.93
N PRO A 44 10.40 3.11 5.48
CA PRO A 44 10.91 1.96 6.19
C PRO A 44 10.02 1.62 7.39
N THR A 45 9.88 0.32 7.64
CA THR A 45 9.06 -0.23 8.72
C THR A 45 9.97 -0.77 9.82
N ASP A 46 10.89 0.07 10.31
CA ASP A 46 11.93 -0.32 11.26
C ASP A 46 11.38 -0.87 12.58
N GLU A 47 10.13 -0.55 12.92
CA GLU A 47 9.45 -1.13 14.08
C GLU A 47 9.29 -2.65 13.99
N TRP A 48 9.47 -3.24 12.80
CA TRP A 48 9.45 -4.68 12.58
C TRP A 48 10.83 -5.34 12.56
N ASN A 49 11.92 -4.58 12.63
CA ASN A 49 13.26 -5.15 12.69
C ASN A 49 13.53 -5.91 14.01
N ASN A 50 12.71 -5.66 15.04
CA ASN A 50 12.85 -6.25 16.37
C ASN A 50 11.80 -7.35 16.63
N PRO A 51 12.20 -8.53 17.16
CA PRO A 51 11.28 -9.59 17.56
C PRO A 51 10.21 -9.11 18.56
N LYS A 52 8.94 -9.34 18.22
CA LYS A 52 7.78 -9.04 19.09
C LYS A 52 7.48 -10.18 20.06
N LEU A 53 8.52 -10.78 20.63
CA LEU A 53 8.40 -11.83 21.65
C LEU A 53 8.47 -11.18 23.03
N GLY A 54 7.62 -11.60 23.97
CA GLY A 54 7.57 -11.03 25.32
C GLY A 54 8.87 -11.16 26.13
N PHE A 55 9.79 -12.03 25.71
CA PHE A 55 11.09 -12.25 26.35
C PHE A 55 12.28 -11.75 25.52
N TRP A 56 12.02 -11.09 24.39
CA TRP A 56 13.11 -10.56 23.58
C TRP A 56 13.77 -9.39 24.31
N GLN A 57 15.09 -9.46 24.44
CA GLN A 57 15.93 -8.43 25.03
C GLN A 57 16.99 -8.04 24.01
N PRO A 58 17.03 -6.79 23.52
CA PRO A 58 18.00 -6.35 22.52
C PRO A 58 19.44 -6.43 23.05
N ASP A 59 19.61 -6.23 24.35
CA ASP A 59 20.88 -6.31 25.03
C ASP A 59 20.71 -7.11 26.32
N ARG A 60 21.42 -8.24 26.41
CA ARG A 60 21.47 -9.15 27.58
C ARG A 60 22.20 -8.52 28.77
N ARG A 61 22.08 -7.20 28.94
CA ARG A 61 22.83 -6.36 29.90
C ARG A 61 22.52 -6.71 31.35
N TRP A 62 21.47 -7.49 31.59
CA TRP A 62 21.00 -7.91 32.91
C TRP A 62 21.07 -9.42 33.14
N ASP A 63 21.64 -10.18 32.20
CA ASP A 63 21.98 -11.58 32.43
C ASP A 63 23.16 -11.61 33.41
N LYS A 64 22.87 -11.92 34.68
CA LYS A 64 23.85 -12.17 35.74
C LYS A 64 24.23 -13.63 35.82
#